data_AF-A0A1M3TQ02-F1
#
_entry.id   AF-A0A1M3TQ02-F1
#
_cell.length_a   1.000
_cell.length_b   1.000
_cell.length_c   1.000
_cell.angle_alpha   90.00
_cell.angle_beta   90.00
_cell.angle_gamma   90.00
#
_symmetry.space_group_name_H-M   'P 1'
#
loop_
_entity.id
_entity.type
_entity.pdbx_description
1 polymer ?
#
loop_
_entity_poly.entity_id
_entity_poly.type
_entity_poly.pdbx_seq_one_letter_code
_entity_poly.pdbx_strand_id
1 'polypeptide(L)' 'VYDVSSYLDEHPGGKDLLLDVIGTDATEHFVQAGHSDEAQDTLSSLAVGRVKDYQHRNDQETKSA' A
#
# COMPACT_ATOMS: atom_id res chain seq x y z
N VAL A 1 -1.70 8.38 2.01
CA VAL A 1 -0.65 8.35 3.05
C VAL A 1 -1.23 7.59 4.22
N TYR A 2 -0.53 6.54 4.62
CA TYR A 2 -0.94 5.63 5.67
C TYR A 2 0.20 5.56 6.68
N ASP A 3 -0.14 5.65 7.97
CA ASP A 3 0.84 5.45 9.03
C ASP A 3 0.71 4.02 9.55
N VAL A 4 1.70 3.18 9.21
CA VAL A 4 1.75 1.77 9.59
C VAL A 4 2.64 1.52 10.81
N SER A 5 3.16 2.57 11.45
CA SER A 5 4.14 2.44 12.54
C SER A 5 3.64 1.58 13.70
N SER A 6 2.36 1.75 14.07
CA SER A 6 1.71 0.97 15.12
C SER A 6 1.36 -0.47 14.70
N TYR A 7 1.36 -0.75 13.39
CA TYR A 7 0.91 -2.02 12.81
C TYR A 7 2.07 -2.94 12.36
N LEU A 8 3.32 -2.50 12.48
CA LEU A 8 4.49 -3.23 11.99
C LEU A 8 4.55 -4.68 12.51
N ASP A 9 4.47 -4.87 13.82
CA ASP A 9 4.54 -6.21 14.43
C ASP A 9 3.21 -6.98 14.35
N GLU A 10 2.10 -6.32 14.00
CA GLU A 10 0.78 -6.93 13.82
C GLU A 10 0.52 -7.39 12.39
N HIS A 11 1.36 -6.99 11.43
CA HIS A 11 1.20 -7.36 10.03
C HIS A 11 1.44 -8.87 9.80
N PRO A 12 0.45 -9.64 9.33
CA PRO A 12 0.58 -11.09 9.15
C PRO A 12 1.65 -11.51 8.13
N GLY A 13 1.97 -10.64 7.16
CA GLY A 13 3.05 -10.85 6.20
C GLY A 13 4.45 -10.55 6.75
N GLY A 14 4.55 -10.08 8.00
CA GLY A 14 5.78 -9.66 8.64
C GLY A 14 6.13 -8.19 8.38
N LYS A 15 6.82 -7.57 9.34
CA LYS A 15 7.22 -6.15 9.25
C LYS A 15 8.25 -5.87 8.16
N ASP A 16 9.07 -6.85 7.80
CA ASP A 16 10.15 -6.67 6.83
C ASP A 16 9.61 -6.21 5.47
N LEU A 17 8.43 -6.72 5.07
CA LEU A 17 7.76 -6.31 3.84
C LEU A 17 7.29 -4.84 3.89
N LEU A 18 6.84 -4.37 5.06
CA LEU A 18 6.43 -2.97 5.23
C LEU A 18 7.63 -2.02 5.26
N LEU A 19 8.75 -2.46 5.84
CA LEU A 19 9.98 -1.69 5.91
C LEU A 19 10.65 -1.54 4.53
N ASP A 20 10.51 -2.52 3.64
CA ASP A 20 11.06 -2.46 2.27
C ASP A 20 10.39 -1.38 1.41
N VAL A 21 9.09 -1.15 1.63
CA VAL A 21 8.28 -0.17 0.88
C VAL A 21 8.02 1.13 1.64
N ILE A 22 8.65 1.32 2.81
CA ILE A 22 8.40 2.51 3.62
C ILE A 22 8.85 3.78 2.90
N GLY A 23 7.98 4.78 2.86
CA GLY A 23 8.24 6.04 2.17
C GLY A 23 8.07 5.99 0.65
N THR A 24 7.70 4.84 0.08
CA THR A 24 7.34 4.69 -1.34
C THR A 24 5.85 4.43 -1.51
N ASP A 25 5.41 4.32 -2.77
CA ASP A 25 4.03 3.95 -3.08
C ASP A 25 3.87 2.42 -3.06
N ALA A 26 3.35 1.91 -1.95
CA ALA A 26 3.11 0.48 -1.75
C ALA A 26 1.81 -0.05 -2.40
N THR A 27 1.10 0.75 -3.22
CA THR A 27 -0.20 0.35 -3.79
C THR A 27 -0.09 -0.92 -4.61
N GLU A 28 0.93 -1.04 -5.48
CA GLU A 28 1.13 -2.23 -6.30
C GLU A 28 1.45 -3.47 -5.45
N HIS A 29 2.33 -3.32 -4.45
CA HIS A 29 2.67 -4.41 -3.52
C HIS A 29 1.44 -4.90 -2.74
N PHE A 30 0.59 -3.98 -2.29
CA PHE A 30 -0.64 -4.30 -1.57
C PHE A 30 -1.61 -5.11 -2.45
N VAL A 31 -1.79 -4.70 -3.72
CA VAL A 31 -2.67 -5.38 -4.68
C VAL A 31 -2.10 -6.74 -5.11
N GLN A 32 -0.81 -6.82 -5.42
CA GLN A 32 -0.15 -8.06 -5.84
C GLN A 32 -0.12 -9.12 -4.73
N ALA A 33 -0.01 -8.71 -3.47
CA ALA A 33 -0.08 -9.61 -2.32
C ALA A 33 -1.48 -10.24 -2.13
N GLY A 34 -2.53 -9.68 -2.73
CA GLY A 34 -3.88 -10.24 -2.68
C GLY A 34 -4.54 -10.12 -1.30
N HIS A 35 -4.37 -8.98 -0.64
CA HIS A 35 -4.98 -8.71 0.66
C HIS A 35 -6.52 -8.83 0.63
N SER A 36 -7.11 -9.40 1.69
CA SER A 36 -8.56 -9.54 1.85
C SER A 36 -9.25 -8.22 2.18
N ASP A 37 -10.59 -8.22 2.16
CA ASP A 37 -11.40 -7.05 2.52
C ASP A 37 -11.11 -6.55 3.96
N GLU A 38 -10.89 -7.46 4.90
CA GLU A 38 -10.51 -7.12 6.29
C GLU A 38 -9.18 -6.34 6.38
N ALA A 39 -8.23 -6.66 5.49
CA ALA A 39 -6.98 -5.92 5.40
C ALA A 39 -7.18 -4.52 4.80
N GLN A 40 -8.17 -4.33 3.90
CA GLN A 40 -8.56 -3.00 3.42
C GLN A 40 -9.19 -2.14 4.51
N ASP A 41 -10.01 -2.74 5.38
CA ASP A 41 -10.58 -2.03 6.55
C ASP A 41 -9.49 -1.59 7.53
N THR A 42 -8.50 -2.47 7.75
CA THR A 42 -7.32 -2.15 8.56
C THR A 42 -6.52 -1.00 7.92
N LEU A 43 -6.25 -1.08 6.62
CA LEU A 43 -5.54 -0.03 5.88
C LEU A 43 -6.28 1.32 5.94
N SER A 44 -7.61 1.29 5.85
CA SER A 44 -8.44 2.50 5.94
C SER A 44 -8.35 3.16 7.31
N SER A 45 -8.23 2.37 8.38
CA SER A 45 -8.01 2.87 9.74
C SER A 45 -6.66 3.54 9.94
N LEU A 46 -5.65 3.15 9.14
CA LEU A 46 -4.29 3.71 9.17
C LEU A 46 -4.13 4.95 8.27
N ALA A 47 -5.19 5.39 7.59
CA ALA A 47 -5.12 6.51 6.65
C ALA A 47 -4.96 7.86 7.40
N VAL A 48 -3.80 8.50 7.21
CA VAL A 48 -3.50 9.82 7.83
C VAL A 48 -3.71 11.00 6.87
N GLY A 49 -3.82 10.74 5.57
CA GLY A 49 -4.09 11.80 4.59
C GLY A 49 -3.83 11.38 3.15
N ARG A 50 -3.89 12.35 2.23
CA ARG A 50 -3.63 12.14 0.79
C ARG A 50 -2.40 12.94 0.36
N VAL A 51 -1.61 12.35 -0.53
CA VAL A 51 -0.48 13.06 -1.15
C VAL A 51 -1.05 14.05 -2.16
N LYS A 52 -0.58 15.30 -2.10
CA LYS A 52 -1.00 16.35 -3.04
C LYS A 52 -0.49 16.00 -4.44
N ASP A 53 -1.33 16.18 -5.46
CA ASP A 53 -1.01 15.87 -6.86
C ASP A 53 -0.71 14.38 -7.14
N TYR A 54 -1.14 13.48 -6.24
CA TYR A 54 -1.03 12.04 -6.48
C TYR A 54 -1.92 11.63 -7.66
N GLN A 55 -1.29 11.40 -8.80
CA GLN A 55 -1.87 10.76 -9.96
C GLN A 55 -1.60 9.27 -9.83
N HIS A 56 -2.65 8.47 -9.61
CA HIS A 56 -2.50 7.02 -9.69
C HIS A 56 -2.04 6.70 -11.12
N ARG A 57 -0.78 6.30 -11.26
CA ARG A 57 -0.18 6.03 -12.56
C ARG A 57 -0.77 4.72 -13.05
N ASN A 58 -1.86 4.81 -13.82
CA ASN A 58 -2.41 3.67 -14.53
C ASN A 58 -1.44 3.28 -15.66
N ASP A 59 -0.39 2.54 -15.34
CA ASP A 59 0.48 1.88 -16.32
C ASP A 59 -0.27 0.67 -16.94
N GLN A 60 -1.33 0.97 -17.68
CA GLN A 60 -2.05 0.08 -18.59
C GLN A 60 -2.19 0.78 -19.96
N GLU A 61 -1.13 1.42 -20.45
CA GLU A 61 -1.03 1.82 -21.86
C GLU A 61 0.45 1.78 -22.29
N THR A 62 0.88 0.62 -22.82
CA THR A 62 1.56 0.48 -24.12
C THR A 62 2.20 -0.92 -24.23
N LYS A 63 1.40 -1.90 -24.67
CA LYS A 63 1.89 -2.97 -25.57
C LYS A 63 1.04 -2.94 -26.84
N SER A 64 1.23 -1.88 -27.61
CA SER A 64 0.92 -1.84 -29.04
C SER A 64 2.24 -1.56 -29.77
N ALA A 65 2.91 -2.63 -30.19
CA ALA A 65 3.89 -2.66 -31.27
C ALA A 65 4.10 -4.13 -31.68
#